data_AF-A0A1F8RJN8-F1
#
_entry.id   AF-A0A1F8RJN8-F1
#
_cell.length_a   1.000
_cell.length_b   1.000
_cell.length_c   1.000
_cell.angle_alpha   90.00
_cell.angle_beta   90.00
_cell.angle_gamma   90.00
#
_symmetry.space_group_name_H-M   'P 1'
#
loop_
_entity.id
_entity.type
_entity.pdbx_description
1 polymer ?
#
loop_
_entity_poly.entity_id
_entity_poly.type
_entity_poly.pdbx_seq_one_letter_code
_entity_poly.pdbx_strand_id
1 'polypeptide(L)'
;MQTKARVPTFERASSLPRPRFTLAELSGAIADLGVLLPITLALVTLNGLNATSALVGVGLVYFLTAFVYRLPVPVQPLKSLASTALALGLSVQVIAAGAWWMAAVLGLIALTNLARPLAGLFPRAVVRGIQLGLGALLVVSAWKMVFGQDASLTESVTLPGFSLPWTIVVAVGALLLLLLTLWRWPSVSGLVVVLFGVGVAVYVHGVPHLELSPAWPVLLAPFPRAADFWAALTLLALPQVPLTLANAVYATSDAAQQYFKEQAVRVTPRRLTATMAVGNILAAATGGVPVCHGSGGLTAHY
;
A
#
# COMPACT_ATOMS: atom_id res chain seq x y z
N MET A 1 51.94 -24.15 -7.90
CA MET A 1 51.34 -22.91 -7.40
C MET A 1 49.82 -23.05 -7.45
N GLN A 2 49.20 -23.46 -6.33
CA GLN A 2 47.74 -23.54 -6.20
C GLN A 2 47.23 -22.25 -5.56
N THR A 3 46.49 -21.45 -6.32
CA THR A 3 45.78 -20.28 -5.83
C THR A 3 44.57 -20.72 -5.01
N LYS A 4 44.71 -20.72 -3.68
CA LYS A 4 43.57 -20.82 -2.76
C LYS A 4 42.60 -19.68 -3.05
N ALA A 5 41.42 -20.01 -3.57
CA ALA A 5 40.30 -19.09 -3.64
C ALA A 5 39.97 -18.60 -2.23
N ARG A 6 40.10 -17.30 -1.97
CA ARG A 6 39.62 -16.67 -0.73
C ARG A 6 38.11 -16.85 -0.67
N VAL A 7 37.65 -17.61 0.30
CA VAL A 7 36.26 -17.56 0.76
C VAL A 7 36.00 -16.11 1.18
N PRO A 8 35.00 -15.41 0.62
CA PRO A 8 34.66 -14.08 1.09
C PRO A 8 34.18 -14.21 2.54
N THR A 9 34.95 -13.67 3.46
CA THR A 9 34.54 -13.44 4.84
C THR A 9 33.37 -12.48 4.80
N PHE A 10 32.17 -12.97 5.09
CA PHE A 10 31.02 -12.12 5.41
C PHE A 10 31.41 -11.29 6.65
N GLU A 11 31.78 -10.03 6.43
CA GLU A 11 31.89 -9.06 7.51
C GLU A 11 30.57 -9.06 8.29
N ARG A 12 30.69 -9.15 9.62
CA ARG A 12 29.55 -9.14 10.53
C ARG A 12 28.64 -7.97 10.18
N ALA A 13 27.36 -8.28 9.96
CA ALA A 13 26.27 -7.35 9.73
C ALA A 13 26.54 -5.99 10.40
N SER A 14 26.79 -4.99 9.55
CA SER A 14 26.80 -3.60 9.93
C SER A 14 25.54 -3.30 10.75
N SER A 15 25.72 -2.60 11.87
CA SER A 15 24.67 -2.32 12.85
C SER A 15 23.38 -1.86 12.17
N LEU A 16 22.26 -2.51 12.48
CA LEU A 16 20.94 -2.15 11.97
C LEU A 16 20.71 -0.63 12.10
N PRO A 17 20.14 0.03 11.07
CA PRO A 17 19.95 1.47 11.09
C PRO A 17 19.13 1.88 12.32
N ARG A 18 19.59 2.94 13.00
CA ARG A 18 18.84 3.54 14.11
C ARG A 18 17.60 4.25 13.54
N PRO A 19 16.46 4.23 14.23
CA PRO A 19 15.28 5.00 13.82
C PRO A 19 15.65 6.49 13.74
N ARG A 20 15.20 7.14 12.66
CA ARG A 20 15.41 8.56 12.39
C ARG A 20 14.04 9.22 12.23
N PHE A 21 13.88 10.42 12.76
CA PHE A 21 12.66 11.21 12.62
C PHE A 21 13.03 12.51 11.90
N THR A 22 13.11 12.43 10.57
CA THR A 22 13.46 13.56 9.70
C THR A 22 12.27 13.94 8.82
N LEU A 23 12.31 15.12 8.22
CA LEU A 23 11.32 15.51 7.20
C LEU A 23 11.30 14.56 6.00
N ALA A 24 12.43 13.91 5.69
CA ALA A 24 12.51 12.91 4.65
C ALA A 24 11.71 11.64 5.02
N GLU A 25 11.84 11.17 6.25
CA GLU A 25 11.08 10.02 6.76
C GLU A 25 9.58 10.33 6.84
N LEU A 26 9.22 11.55 7.26
CA LEU A 26 7.83 12.01 7.26
C LEU A 26 7.26 12.09 5.84
N SER A 27 8.03 12.63 4.89
CA SER A 27 7.63 12.70 3.49
C SER A 27 7.43 11.32 2.88
N GLY A 28 8.34 10.38 3.15
CA GLY A 28 8.20 8.99 2.70
C GLY A 28 6.98 8.29 3.31
N ALA A 29 6.74 8.48 4.61
CA ALA A 29 5.56 7.94 5.27
C ALA A 29 4.25 8.47 4.66
N ILE A 30 4.17 9.77 4.36
CA ILE A 30 3.02 10.38 3.70
C ILE A 30 2.86 9.87 2.26
N ALA A 31 3.95 9.71 1.53
CA ALA A 31 3.93 9.18 0.17
C ALA A 31 3.43 7.73 0.12
N ASP A 32 3.78 6.87 1.09
CA ASP A 32 3.27 5.50 1.19
C ASP A 32 1.74 5.45 1.43
N LEU A 33 1.19 6.46 2.13
CA LEU A 33 -0.25 6.58 2.32
C LEU A 33 -1.03 6.89 1.03
N GLY A 34 -0.35 7.30 -0.05
CA GLY A 34 -0.98 7.76 -1.30
C GLY A 34 -1.88 6.73 -1.97
N VAL A 35 -1.63 5.42 -1.80
CA VAL A 35 -2.52 4.35 -2.28
C VAL A 35 -3.47 3.86 -1.19
N LEU A 36 -3.00 3.88 0.06
CA LEU A 36 -3.75 3.39 1.22
C LEU A 36 -5.00 4.23 1.44
N LEU A 37 -4.87 5.55 1.49
CA LEU A 37 -5.99 6.44 1.83
C LEU A 37 -7.12 6.37 0.79
N PRO A 38 -6.89 6.53 -0.52
CA PRO A 38 -7.98 6.48 -1.50
C PRO A 38 -8.75 5.16 -1.47
N ILE A 39 -8.04 4.02 -1.41
CA ILE A 39 -8.68 2.70 -1.39
C ILE A 39 -9.46 2.49 -0.09
N THR A 40 -8.87 2.84 1.05
CA THR A 40 -9.52 2.66 2.35
C THR A 40 -10.74 3.55 2.48
N LEU A 41 -10.65 4.82 2.06
CA LEU A 41 -11.77 5.75 2.07
C LEU A 41 -12.90 5.25 1.15
N ALA A 42 -12.58 4.78 -0.06
CA ALA A 42 -13.57 4.23 -0.98
C ALA A 42 -14.29 3.01 -0.38
N LEU A 43 -13.55 2.11 0.27
CA LEU A 43 -14.14 0.94 0.93
C LEU A 43 -15.01 1.31 2.13
N VAL A 44 -14.63 2.34 2.89
CA VAL A 44 -15.43 2.86 4.00
C VAL A 44 -16.73 3.46 3.47
N THR A 45 -16.66 4.32 2.45
CA THR A 45 -17.82 5.07 1.95
C THR A 45 -18.75 4.22 1.09
N LEU A 46 -18.21 3.31 0.27
CA LEU A 46 -19.00 2.56 -0.71
C LEU A 46 -19.37 1.14 -0.26
N ASN A 47 -18.53 0.47 0.54
CA ASN A 47 -18.80 -0.88 1.04
C ASN A 47 -19.19 -0.91 2.53
N GLY A 48 -19.11 0.23 3.24
CA GLY A 48 -19.50 0.33 4.65
C GLY A 48 -18.47 -0.26 5.62
N LEU A 49 -17.20 -0.34 5.23
CA LEU A 49 -16.12 -0.74 6.14
C LEU A 49 -16.01 0.26 7.30
N ASN A 50 -15.71 -0.23 8.51
CA ASN A 50 -15.51 0.64 9.66
C ASN A 50 -14.15 1.36 9.55
N ALA A 51 -14.19 2.70 9.46
CA ALA A 51 -12.99 3.51 9.30
C ALA A 51 -11.97 3.33 10.45
N THR A 52 -12.47 3.28 11.69
CA THR A 52 -11.64 3.11 12.89
C THR A 52 -10.92 1.77 12.87
N SER A 53 -11.65 0.67 12.63
CA SER A 53 -11.07 -0.67 12.49
C SER A 53 -10.05 -0.74 11.35
N ALA A 54 -10.33 -0.11 10.21
CA ALA A 54 -9.43 -0.11 9.07
C ALA A 54 -8.10 0.60 9.39
N LEU A 55 -8.16 1.84 9.90
CA LEU A 55 -6.97 2.65 10.18
C LEU A 55 -6.18 2.12 11.37
N VAL A 56 -6.85 1.74 12.47
CA VAL A 56 -6.18 1.14 13.63
C VAL A 56 -5.56 -0.20 13.25
N GLY A 57 -6.27 -1.04 12.49
CA GLY A 57 -5.76 -2.33 12.03
C GLY A 57 -4.49 -2.17 11.18
N VAL A 58 -4.52 -1.26 10.21
CA VAL A 58 -3.33 -0.92 9.40
C VAL A 58 -2.18 -0.42 10.27
N GLY A 59 -2.45 0.49 11.21
CA GLY A 59 -1.44 1.03 12.13
C GLY A 59 -0.79 -0.05 13.01
N LEU A 60 -1.58 -0.98 13.54
CA LEU A 60 -1.08 -2.13 14.30
C LEU A 60 -0.17 -3.03 13.45
N VAL A 61 -0.52 -3.23 12.18
CA VAL A 61 0.35 -3.99 11.27
C VAL A 61 1.62 -3.20 10.95
N TYR A 62 1.59 -1.88 10.83
CA TYR A 62 2.81 -1.07 10.72
C TYR A 62 3.72 -1.22 11.93
N PHE A 63 3.17 -1.26 13.15
CA PHE A 63 3.98 -1.55 14.34
C PHE A 63 4.62 -2.94 14.24
N LEU A 64 3.84 -3.95 13.85
CA LEU A 64 4.36 -5.31 13.62
C LEU A 64 5.51 -5.29 12.59
N THR A 65 5.34 -4.65 11.43
CA THR A 65 6.37 -4.61 10.39
C THR A 65 7.61 -3.86 10.85
N ALA A 66 7.45 -2.76 11.60
CA ALA A 66 8.57 -2.00 12.16
C ALA A 66 9.46 -2.88 13.06
N PHE A 67 8.86 -3.69 13.95
CA PHE A 67 9.62 -4.59 14.83
C PHE A 67 10.25 -5.77 14.07
N VAL A 68 9.52 -6.35 13.11
CA VAL A 68 9.97 -7.54 12.36
C VAL A 68 11.11 -7.17 11.40
N TYR A 69 10.93 -6.13 10.59
CA TYR A 69 11.84 -5.82 9.48
C TYR A 69 12.90 -4.79 9.83
N ARG A 70 12.61 -3.84 10.72
CA ARG A 70 13.46 -2.65 10.97
C ARG A 70 13.82 -1.89 9.68
N LEU A 71 12.89 -1.92 8.73
CA LEU A 71 12.89 -1.19 7.48
C LEU A 71 11.45 -0.72 7.23
N PRO A 72 11.24 0.34 6.44
CA PRO A 72 9.91 0.89 6.16
C PRO A 72 9.15 0.00 5.17
N VAL A 73 8.83 -1.23 5.59
CA VAL A 73 8.02 -2.16 4.80
C VAL A 73 6.57 -1.70 4.87
N PRO A 74 5.97 -1.31 3.74
CA PRO A 74 4.66 -0.66 3.73
C PRO A 74 3.54 -1.63 4.06
N VAL A 75 2.42 -1.10 4.52
CA VAL A 75 1.19 -1.83 4.78
C VAL A 75 0.07 -1.15 4.00
N GLN A 76 -0.46 -1.84 2.99
CA GLN A 76 -1.40 -1.27 2.04
C GLN A 76 -2.61 -2.20 1.84
N PRO A 77 -3.79 -1.69 1.45
CA PRO A 77 -4.91 -2.53 1.09
C PRO A 77 -4.60 -3.50 -0.07
N LEU A 78 -5.19 -4.69 -0.03
CA LEU A 78 -5.10 -5.68 -1.11
C LEU A 78 -5.79 -5.13 -2.38
N LYS A 79 -4.98 -4.75 -3.37
CA LYS A 79 -5.43 -3.97 -4.54
C LYS A 79 -6.51 -4.65 -5.37
N SER A 80 -6.32 -5.91 -5.77
CA SER A 80 -7.31 -6.64 -6.59
C SER A 80 -8.57 -6.95 -5.78
N LEU A 81 -8.39 -7.36 -4.51
CA LEU A 81 -9.51 -7.63 -3.61
C LEU A 81 -10.36 -6.37 -3.43
N ALA A 82 -9.75 -5.24 -3.10
CA ALA A 82 -10.43 -3.97 -2.89
C ALA A 82 -11.11 -3.48 -4.18
N SER A 83 -10.42 -3.56 -5.32
CA SER A 83 -10.99 -3.20 -6.63
C SER A 83 -12.24 -4.01 -6.95
N THR A 84 -12.19 -5.34 -6.79
CA THR A 84 -13.35 -6.21 -7.06
C THR A 84 -14.48 -5.95 -6.07
N ALA A 85 -14.15 -5.74 -4.79
CA ALA A 85 -15.15 -5.41 -3.77
C ALA A 85 -15.88 -4.10 -4.06
N LEU A 86 -15.16 -3.07 -4.50
CA LEU A 86 -15.72 -1.78 -4.92
C LEU A 86 -16.57 -1.94 -6.18
N ALA A 87 -16.04 -2.61 -7.20
CA ALA A 87 -16.69 -2.76 -8.50
C ALA A 87 -18.01 -3.55 -8.41
N LEU A 88 -18.08 -4.55 -7.53
CA LEU A 88 -19.25 -5.41 -7.36
C LEU A 88 -20.12 -5.03 -6.15
N GLY A 89 -19.77 -3.96 -5.43
CA GLY A 89 -20.50 -3.55 -4.22
C GLY A 89 -20.56 -4.66 -3.15
N LEU A 90 -19.49 -5.43 -2.99
CA LEU A 90 -19.48 -6.58 -2.08
C LEU A 90 -19.65 -6.15 -0.62
N SER A 91 -20.36 -6.97 0.15
CA SER A 91 -20.58 -6.69 1.57
C SER A 91 -19.29 -6.80 2.40
N VAL A 92 -19.26 -6.14 3.56
CA VAL A 92 -18.16 -6.25 4.54
C VAL A 92 -17.90 -7.71 4.94
N GLN A 93 -18.93 -8.56 4.95
CA GLN A 93 -18.78 -9.99 5.28
C GLN A 93 -18.00 -10.77 4.22
N VAL A 94 -18.24 -10.47 2.94
CA VAL A 94 -17.47 -11.07 1.84
C VAL A 94 -16.02 -10.56 1.85
N ILE A 95 -15.81 -9.28 2.16
CA ILE A 95 -14.46 -8.70 2.30
C ILE A 95 -13.70 -9.35 3.46
N ALA A 96 -14.34 -9.51 4.63
CA ALA A 96 -13.76 -10.18 5.80
C ALA A 96 -13.47 -11.65 5.53
N ALA A 97 -14.36 -12.36 4.82
CA ALA A 97 -14.09 -13.72 4.36
C ALA A 97 -12.89 -13.78 3.39
N GLY A 98 -12.72 -12.76 2.55
CA GLY A 98 -11.55 -12.59 1.70
C GLY A 98 -10.26 -12.43 2.50
N ALA A 99 -10.28 -11.62 3.57
CA ALA A 99 -9.16 -11.52 4.50
C ALA A 99 -8.84 -12.85 5.19
N TRP A 100 -9.85 -13.61 5.64
CA TRP A 100 -9.63 -14.96 6.19
C TRP A 100 -8.97 -15.91 5.19
N TRP A 101 -9.41 -15.90 3.92
CA TRP A 101 -8.76 -16.70 2.87
C TRP A 101 -7.31 -16.29 2.64
N MET A 102 -7.05 -14.98 2.55
CA MET A 102 -5.69 -14.47 2.37
C MET A 102 -4.80 -14.82 3.57
N ALA A 103 -5.33 -14.71 4.79
CA ALA A 103 -4.65 -15.15 6.00
C ALA A 103 -4.31 -16.65 5.97
N ALA A 104 -5.28 -17.50 5.62
CA ALA A 104 -5.11 -18.94 5.57
C ALA A 104 -4.05 -19.34 4.52
N VAL A 105 -4.15 -18.83 3.30
CA VAL A 105 -3.23 -19.16 2.20
C VAL A 105 -1.82 -18.66 2.49
N LEU A 106 -1.66 -17.38 2.88
CA LEU A 106 -0.35 -16.82 3.17
C LEU A 106 0.27 -17.43 4.43
N GLY A 107 -0.56 -17.73 5.43
CA GLY A 107 -0.16 -18.45 6.64
C GLY A 107 0.35 -19.85 6.33
N LEU A 108 -0.37 -20.61 5.49
CA LEU A 108 0.08 -21.92 5.03
C LEU A 108 1.42 -21.83 4.31
N ILE A 109 1.58 -20.86 3.39
CA ILE A 109 2.84 -20.62 2.67
C ILE A 109 3.98 -20.27 3.62
N ALA A 110 3.71 -19.48 4.67
CA ALA A 110 4.69 -19.09 5.68
C ALA A 110 5.11 -20.26 6.58
N LEU A 111 4.16 -21.10 6.99
CA LEU A 111 4.40 -22.25 7.86
C LEU A 111 5.20 -23.34 7.14
N THR A 112 4.79 -23.67 5.90
CA THR A 112 5.42 -24.69 5.05
C THR A 112 6.66 -24.19 4.30
N ASN A 113 6.90 -22.87 4.29
CA ASN A 113 7.97 -22.23 3.53
C ASN A 113 7.87 -22.46 2.02
N LEU A 114 6.63 -22.63 1.50
CA LEU A 114 6.35 -22.76 0.06
C LEU A 114 6.77 -21.54 -0.76
N ALA A 115 7.04 -20.41 -0.13
CA ALA A 115 7.60 -19.23 -0.80
C ALA A 115 8.99 -19.49 -1.43
N ARG A 116 9.74 -20.52 -1.02
CA ARG A 116 10.99 -20.89 -1.68
C ARG A 116 10.78 -21.59 -3.03
N PRO A 117 10.07 -22.73 -3.11
CA PRO A 117 9.85 -23.40 -4.40
C PRO A 117 9.03 -22.55 -5.36
N LEU A 118 8.08 -21.74 -4.86
CA LEU A 118 7.30 -20.83 -5.71
C LEU A 118 8.13 -19.70 -6.33
N ALA A 119 9.33 -19.42 -5.83
CA ALA A 119 10.17 -18.34 -6.36
C ALA A 119 10.55 -18.55 -7.84
N GLY A 120 10.62 -19.80 -8.30
CA GLY A 120 10.90 -20.13 -9.70
C GLY A 120 9.84 -19.62 -10.68
N LEU A 121 8.60 -19.40 -10.23
CA LEU A 121 7.53 -18.84 -11.05
C LEU A 121 7.67 -17.32 -11.27
N PHE A 122 8.51 -16.65 -10.48
CA PHE A 122 8.68 -15.20 -10.49
C PHE A 122 10.15 -14.83 -10.71
N PRO A 123 10.74 -15.18 -11.88
CA PRO A 123 12.10 -14.76 -12.21
C PRO A 123 12.19 -13.23 -12.25
N ARG A 124 13.42 -12.68 -12.17
CA ARG A 124 13.65 -11.24 -12.16
C ARG A 124 12.93 -10.50 -13.30
N ALA A 125 12.90 -11.07 -14.51
CA ALA A 125 12.18 -10.48 -15.64
C ALA A 125 10.68 -10.29 -15.36
N VAL A 126 10.03 -11.29 -14.75
CA VAL A 126 8.63 -11.22 -14.33
C VAL A 126 8.45 -10.17 -13.24
N VAL A 127 9.33 -10.14 -12.23
CA VAL A 127 9.31 -9.12 -11.16
C VAL A 127 9.40 -7.70 -11.71
N ARG A 128 10.32 -7.44 -12.65
CA ARG A 128 10.45 -6.12 -13.30
C ARG A 128 9.22 -5.77 -14.14
N GLY A 129 8.64 -6.75 -14.84
CA GLY A 129 7.38 -6.59 -15.57
C GLY A 129 6.21 -6.21 -14.63
N ILE A 130 6.10 -6.86 -13.47
CA ILE A 130 5.09 -6.54 -12.45
C ILE A 130 5.30 -5.11 -11.90
N GLN A 131 6.54 -4.72 -11.60
CA GLN A 131 6.86 -3.38 -11.12
C GLN A 131 6.49 -2.30 -12.15
N LEU A 132 6.85 -2.50 -13.43
CA LEU A 132 6.49 -1.60 -14.52
C LEU A 132 4.97 -1.52 -14.71
N GLY A 133 4.30 -2.67 -14.75
CA GLY A 133 2.84 -2.75 -14.88
C GLY A 133 2.11 -2.07 -13.73
N LEU A 134 2.57 -2.25 -12.49
CA LEU A 134 2.01 -1.56 -11.33
C LEU A 134 2.21 -0.05 -11.42
N GLY A 135 3.40 0.41 -11.84
CA GLY A 135 3.66 1.84 -12.09
C GLY A 135 2.70 2.42 -13.14
N ALA A 136 2.52 1.72 -14.27
CA ALA A 136 1.59 2.13 -15.31
C ALA A 136 0.13 2.17 -14.80
N LEU A 137 -0.30 1.19 -13.99
CA LEU A 137 -1.63 1.19 -13.38
C LEU A 137 -1.85 2.37 -12.43
N LEU A 138 -0.82 2.80 -11.70
CA LEU A 138 -0.90 4.00 -10.84
C LEU A 138 -1.05 5.27 -11.68
N VAL A 139 -0.34 5.37 -12.82
CA VAL A 139 -0.51 6.49 -13.78
C VAL A 139 -1.94 6.51 -14.34
N VAL A 140 -2.48 5.36 -14.74
CA VAL A 140 -3.87 5.24 -15.22
C VAL A 140 -4.87 5.62 -14.13
N SER A 141 -4.61 5.23 -12.88
CA SER A 141 -5.47 5.58 -11.74
C SER A 141 -5.45 7.08 -11.47
N ALA A 142 -4.27 7.71 -11.48
CA ALA A 142 -4.13 9.15 -11.36
C ALA A 142 -4.86 9.89 -12.49
N TRP A 143 -4.74 9.41 -13.73
CA TRP A 143 -5.48 9.96 -14.87
C TRP A 143 -6.99 9.92 -14.65
N LYS A 144 -7.53 8.76 -14.21
CA LYS A 144 -8.97 8.64 -13.90
C LYS A 144 -9.39 9.54 -12.74
N MET A 145 -8.53 9.79 -11.75
CA MET A 145 -8.85 10.74 -10.67
C MET A 145 -8.91 12.19 -11.17
N VAL A 146 -8.07 12.57 -12.13
CA VAL A 146 -8.04 13.93 -12.70
C VAL A 146 -9.19 14.15 -13.69
N PHE A 147 -9.49 13.17 -14.53
CA PHE A 147 -10.40 13.31 -15.67
C PHE A 147 -11.72 12.55 -15.54
N GLY A 148 -11.83 11.62 -14.59
CA GLY A 148 -12.94 10.67 -14.49
C GLY A 148 -13.92 10.92 -13.34
N GLN A 149 -13.86 12.08 -12.66
CA GLN A 149 -14.87 12.45 -11.66
C GLN A 149 -15.82 13.51 -12.19
N ASP A 150 -17.11 13.16 -12.12
CA ASP A 150 -18.24 14.10 -12.13
C ASP A 150 -18.26 14.90 -10.79
N ALA A 151 -18.35 16.23 -10.91
CA ALA A 151 -19.14 17.11 -10.04
C ALA A 151 -18.65 17.57 -8.64
N SER A 152 -17.40 18.04 -8.44
CA SER A 152 -17.15 18.94 -7.26
C SER A 152 -16.19 20.11 -7.50
N LEU A 153 -15.28 20.00 -8.47
CA LEU A 153 -14.39 21.09 -8.91
C LEU A 153 -14.80 21.61 -10.29
N THR A 154 -16.11 21.71 -10.52
CA THR A 154 -16.74 22.03 -11.81
C THR A 154 -16.66 23.50 -12.19
N GLU A 155 -16.06 24.35 -11.33
CA GLU A 155 -15.72 25.70 -11.73
C GLU A 155 -14.61 25.67 -12.79
N SER A 156 -14.79 26.44 -13.84
CA SER A 156 -13.80 26.61 -14.88
C SER A 156 -13.10 27.94 -14.69
N VAL A 157 -11.78 27.95 -14.84
CA VAL A 157 -11.05 29.21 -14.94
C VAL A 157 -11.25 29.72 -16.36
N THR A 158 -12.01 30.80 -16.49
CA THR A 158 -12.23 31.49 -17.77
C THR A 158 -11.17 32.57 -17.96
N LEU A 159 -10.27 32.35 -18.91
CA LEU A 159 -9.41 33.37 -19.50
C LEU A 159 -10.07 33.89 -20.80
N PRO A 160 -9.72 35.08 -21.31
CA PRO A 160 -10.29 35.58 -22.56
C PRO A 160 -10.06 34.58 -23.70
N GLY A 161 -11.13 33.93 -24.16
CA GLY A 161 -11.10 32.94 -25.24
C GLY A 161 -10.76 31.49 -24.84
N PHE A 162 -10.57 31.18 -23.56
CA PHE A 162 -10.26 29.81 -23.10
C PHE A 162 -10.86 29.52 -21.72
N SER A 163 -11.53 28.37 -21.57
CA SER A 163 -12.04 27.89 -20.30
C SER A 163 -11.38 26.57 -19.95
N LEU A 164 -10.74 26.49 -18.78
CA LEU A 164 -10.06 25.29 -18.29
C LEU A 164 -10.73 24.79 -17.01
N PRO A 165 -11.07 23.49 -16.91
CA PRO A 165 -11.55 22.91 -15.65
C PRO A 165 -10.54 23.12 -14.52
N TRP A 166 -11.02 23.53 -13.34
CA TRP A 166 -10.18 23.73 -12.17
C TRP A 166 -9.39 22.47 -11.78
N THR A 167 -9.96 21.29 -12.00
CA THR A 167 -9.28 19.99 -11.80
C THR A 167 -7.97 19.88 -12.58
N ILE A 168 -7.95 20.34 -13.84
CA ILE A 168 -6.75 20.30 -14.69
C ILE A 168 -5.71 21.31 -14.19
N VAL A 169 -6.15 22.51 -13.77
CA VAL A 169 -5.25 23.52 -13.18
C VAL A 169 -4.55 22.97 -11.94
N VAL A 170 -5.30 22.37 -11.03
CA VAL A 170 -4.76 21.77 -9.80
C VAL A 170 -3.84 20.60 -10.12
N ALA A 171 -4.22 19.72 -11.05
CA ALA A 171 -3.40 18.57 -11.44
C ALA A 171 -2.07 18.98 -12.08
N VAL A 172 -2.09 19.93 -13.02
CA VAL A 172 -0.88 20.48 -13.65
C VAL A 172 -0.03 21.22 -12.62
N GLY A 173 -0.64 22.02 -11.75
CA GLY A 173 0.05 22.70 -10.65
C GLY A 173 0.75 21.72 -9.70
N ALA A 174 0.05 20.66 -9.29
CA ALA A 174 0.62 19.60 -8.45
C ALA A 174 1.76 18.86 -9.17
N LEU A 175 1.63 18.57 -10.47
CA LEU A 175 2.68 17.93 -11.26
C LEU A 175 3.91 18.82 -11.40
N LEU A 176 3.75 20.10 -11.73
CA LEU A 176 4.86 21.05 -11.83
C LEU A 176 5.56 21.22 -10.49
N LEU A 177 4.79 21.32 -9.40
CA LEU A 177 5.32 21.39 -8.04
C LEU A 177 6.09 20.12 -7.67
N LEU A 178 5.56 18.94 -8.03
CA LEU A 178 6.25 17.66 -7.85
C LEU A 178 7.57 17.64 -8.62
N LEU A 179 7.58 18.01 -9.90
CA LEU A 179 8.79 18.01 -10.73
C LEU A 179 9.84 19.00 -10.21
N LEU A 180 9.42 20.20 -9.81
CA LEU A 180 10.31 21.21 -9.23
C LEU A 180 10.91 20.76 -7.90
N THR A 181 10.08 20.19 -7.02
CA THR A 181 10.53 19.71 -5.71
C THR A 181 11.38 18.45 -5.83
N LEU A 182 11.09 17.55 -6.78
CA LEU A 182 11.98 16.42 -7.10
C LEU A 182 13.35 16.90 -7.59
N TRP A 183 13.40 17.97 -8.38
CA TRP A 183 14.65 18.53 -8.87
C TRP A 183 15.45 19.23 -7.77
N ARG A 184 14.78 19.97 -6.88
CA ARG A 184 15.45 20.84 -5.89
C ARG A 184 15.64 20.19 -4.52
N TRP A 185 14.64 19.43 -4.05
CA TRP A 185 14.52 18.84 -2.71
C TRP A 185 13.78 17.48 -2.75
N PRO A 186 14.34 16.45 -3.40
CA PRO A 186 13.63 15.19 -3.64
C PRO A 186 13.08 14.53 -2.38
N SER A 187 13.80 14.66 -1.26
CA SER A 187 13.45 14.07 0.03
C SER A 187 12.16 14.60 0.66
N VAL A 188 11.64 15.77 0.26
CA VAL A 188 10.40 16.36 0.82
C VAL A 188 9.28 16.51 -0.21
N SER A 189 9.51 16.05 -1.44
CA SER A 189 8.59 16.23 -2.58
C SER A 189 7.18 15.69 -2.29
N GLY A 190 7.08 14.48 -1.74
CA GLY A 190 5.79 13.86 -1.36
C GLY A 190 5.02 14.69 -0.35
N LEU A 191 5.68 15.14 0.73
CA LEU A 191 5.07 16.01 1.74
C LEU A 191 4.57 17.33 1.12
N VAL A 192 5.37 17.97 0.28
CA VAL A 192 5.00 19.25 -0.35
C VAL A 192 3.75 19.11 -1.23
N VAL A 193 3.67 18.06 -2.04
CA VAL A 193 2.52 17.82 -2.92
C VAL A 193 1.25 17.51 -2.12
N VAL A 194 1.36 16.75 -1.02
CA VAL A 194 0.21 16.47 -0.15
C VAL A 194 -0.26 17.74 0.57
N LEU A 195 0.67 18.56 1.09
CA LEU A 195 0.32 19.84 1.72
C LEU A 195 -0.33 20.80 0.71
N PHE A 196 0.14 20.82 -0.54
CA PHE A 196 -0.52 21.55 -1.61
C PHE A 196 -1.96 21.07 -1.83
N GLY A 197 -2.17 19.76 -1.93
CA GLY A 197 -3.52 19.18 -2.08
C GLY A 197 -4.45 19.52 -0.92
N VAL A 198 -3.96 19.43 0.33
CA VAL A 198 -4.71 19.84 1.53
C VAL A 198 -5.03 21.34 1.50
N GLY A 199 -4.06 22.18 1.12
CA GLY A 199 -4.27 23.63 0.98
C GLY A 199 -5.33 23.97 -0.05
N VAL A 200 -5.31 23.32 -1.22
CA VAL A 200 -6.35 23.47 -2.25
C VAL A 200 -7.71 22.99 -1.72
N ALA A 201 -7.77 21.84 -1.03
CA ALA A 201 -9.02 21.33 -0.48
C ALA A 201 -9.62 22.28 0.56
N VAL A 202 -8.81 22.84 1.46
CA VAL A 202 -9.25 23.83 2.46
C VAL A 202 -9.68 25.14 1.80
N TYR A 203 -8.98 25.57 0.74
CA TYR A 203 -9.36 26.77 0.00
C TYR A 203 -10.74 26.61 -0.67
N VAL A 204 -11.02 25.45 -1.28
CA VAL A 204 -12.27 25.22 -2.00
C VAL A 204 -13.43 24.88 -1.06
N HIS A 205 -13.20 24.02 -0.07
CA HIS A 205 -14.26 23.47 0.78
C HIS A 205 -14.33 24.09 2.18
N GLY A 206 -13.41 25.01 2.51
CA GLY A 206 -13.25 25.56 3.85
C GLY A 206 -12.51 24.62 4.80
N VAL A 207 -12.26 25.09 6.02
CA VAL A 207 -11.70 24.25 7.08
C VAL A 207 -12.80 23.28 7.56
N PRO A 208 -12.55 21.96 7.56
CA PRO A 208 -13.55 21.00 8.01
C PRO A 208 -13.85 21.20 9.50
N HIS A 209 -15.10 21.02 9.89
CA HIS A 209 -15.46 20.96 11.31
C HIS A 209 -14.78 19.77 11.97
N LEU A 210 -13.97 20.03 13.00
CA LEU A 210 -13.22 19.02 13.73
C LEU A 210 -14.00 18.59 14.97
N GLU A 211 -14.56 17.39 14.93
CA GLU A 211 -15.14 16.74 16.10
C GLU A 211 -14.18 15.67 16.61
N LEU A 212 -13.56 15.94 17.76
CA LEU A 212 -12.69 14.98 18.43
C LEU A 212 -13.54 14.12 19.36
N SER A 213 -13.77 12.87 18.97
CA SER A 213 -14.44 11.88 19.81
C SER A 213 -13.57 10.62 19.93
N PRO A 214 -13.51 9.97 21.11
CA PRO A 214 -12.88 8.66 21.24
C PRO A 214 -13.60 7.64 20.36
N ALA A 215 -12.91 7.10 19.36
CA ALA A 215 -13.42 6.04 18.51
C ALA A 215 -12.64 4.76 18.77
N TRP A 216 -13.37 3.67 19.04
CA TRP A 216 -12.77 2.35 19.27
C TRP A 216 -12.97 1.46 18.05
N PRO A 217 -11.95 0.66 17.66
CA PRO A 217 -12.13 -0.33 16.62
C PRO A 217 -13.13 -1.39 17.09
N VAL A 218 -13.82 -2.00 16.14
CA VAL A 218 -14.61 -3.20 16.42
C VAL A 218 -13.64 -4.30 16.86
N LEU A 219 -13.80 -4.78 18.10
CA LEU A 219 -12.88 -5.79 18.66
C LEU A 219 -13.11 -7.18 18.06
N LEU A 220 -14.37 -7.52 17.78
CA LEU A 220 -14.78 -8.78 17.17
C LEU A 220 -15.92 -8.51 16.17
N ALA A 221 -15.58 -8.53 14.89
CA ALA A 221 -16.55 -8.43 13.82
C ALA A 221 -17.37 -9.72 13.70
N PRO A 222 -18.63 -9.65 13.24
CA PRO A 222 -19.44 -10.83 13.03
C PRO A 222 -18.77 -11.79 12.04
N PHE A 223 -18.66 -13.07 12.41
CA PHE A 223 -18.00 -14.06 11.57
C PHE A 223 -18.79 -14.27 10.25
N PRO A 224 -18.12 -14.35 9.08
CA PRO A 224 -18.81 -14.52 7.80
C PRO A 224 -19.55 -15.86 7.70
N ARG A 225 -20.63 -15.89 6.92
CA ARG A 225 -21.38 -17.13 6.64
C ARG A 225 -20.65 -17.97 5.58
N ALA A 226 -21.01 -19.25 5.47
CA ALA A 226 -20.41 -20.15 4.48
C ALA A 226 -20.54 -19.62 3.03
N ALA A 227 -21.66 -18.98 2.69
CA ALA A 227 -21.87 -18.37 1.38
C ALA A 227 -20.88 -17.21 1.11
N ASP A 228 -20.55 -16.43 2.14
CA ASP A 228 -19.59 -15.32 2.03
C ASP A 228 -18.18 -15.86 1.72
N PHE A 229 -17.81 -17.00 2.32
CA PHE A 229 -16.52 -17.66 2.02
C PHE A 229 -16.43 -18.16 0.60
N TRP A 230 -17.51 -18.68 0.02
CA TRP A 230 -17.50 -19.13 -1.38
C TRP A 230 -17.37 -17.97 -2.36
N ALA A 231 -18.14 -16.90 -2.14
CA ALA A 231 -18.02 -15.67 -2.92
C ALA A 231 -16.63 -15.06 -2.79
N ALA A 232 -16.09 -14.98 -1.56
CA ALA A 232 -14.76 -14.45 -1.31
C ALA A 232 -13.65 -15.30 -1.92
N LEU A 233 -13.75 -16.63 -1.89
CA LEU A 233 -12.75 -17.50 -2.51
C LEU A 233 -12.65 -17.22 -4.01
N THR A 234 -13.80 -17.23 -4.69
CA THR A 234 -13.90 -17.15 -6.14
C THR A 234 -13.61 -15.75 -6.69
N LEU A 235 -14.20 -14.73 -6.08
CA LEU A 235 -14.11 -13.35 -6.56
C LEU A 235 -12.87 -12.61 -6.04
N LEU A 236 -12.40 -12.94 -4.84
CA LEU A 236 -11.39 -12.16 -4.14
C LEU A 236 -10.06 -12.91 -3.99
N ALA A 237 -10.04 -14.05 -3.30
CA ALA A 237 -8.80 -14.71 -2.91
C ALA A 237 -8.06 -15.32 -4.10
N LEU A 238 -8.75 -16.08 -4.96
CA LEU A 238 -8.14 -16.72 -6.14
C LEU A 238 -7.38 -15.72 -7.05
N PRO A 239 -7.97 -14.59 -7.48
CA PRO A 239 -7.22 -13.60 -8.27
C PRO A 239 -6.17 -12.84 -7.45
N GLN A 240 -6.39 -12.64 -6.15
CA GLN A 240 -5.49 -11.86 -5.30
C GLN A 240 -4.21 -12.62 -4.91
N VAL A 241 -4.25 -13.95 -4.74
CA VAL A 241 -3.08 -14.74 -4.30
C VAL A 241 -1.88 -14.61 -5.27
N PRO A 242 -2.02 -14.82 -6.59
CA PRO A 242 -0.93 -14.64 -7.54
C PRO A 242 -0.36 -13.21 -7.50
N LEU A 243 -1.24 -12.20 -7.44
CA LEU A 243 -0.83 -10.80 -7.36
C LEU A 243 -0.05 -10.50 -6.08
N THR A 244 -0.49 -11.05 -4.94
CA THR A 244 0.20 -10.89 -3.66
C THR A 244 1.58 -11.52 -3.69
N LEU A 245 1.70 -12.74 -4.22
CA LEU A 245 3.02 -13.40 -4.38
C LEU A 245 3.94 -12.58 -5.29
N ALA A 246 3.45 -12.20 -6.47
CA ALA A 246 4.15 -11.37 -7.43
C ALA A 246 4.68 -10.06 -6.82
N ASN A 247 3.77 -9.24 -6.30
CA ASN A 247 4.05 -7.87 -5.89
C ASN A 247 4.50 -7.75 -4.42
N ALA A 248 3.68 -8.24 -3.51
CA ALA A 248 3.88 -8.04 -2.07
C ALA A 248 4.92 -8.99 -1.45
N VAL A 249 5.31 -10.05 -2.15
CA VAL A 249 6.33 -11.01 -1.70
C VAL A 249 7.62 -10.85 -2.49
N TYR A 250 7.63 -11.23 -3.78
CA TYR A 250 8.88 -11.28 -4.55
C TYR A 250 9.36 -9.90 -4.98
N ALA A 251 8.50 -9.06 -5.57
CA ALA A 251 8.90 -7.70 -5.95
C ALA A 251 9.27 -6.83 -4.74
N THR A 252 8.60 -7.01 -3.61
CA THR A 252 8.91 -6.29 -2.37
C THR A 252 10.25 -6.75 -1.78
N SER A 253 10.53 -8.06 -1.77
CA SER A 253 11.82 -8.58 -1.32
C SER A 253 12.97 -8.15 -2.24
N ASP A 254 12.76 -8.16 -3.57
CA ASP A 254 13.74 -7.68 -4.55
C ASP A 254 14.02 -6.18 -4.39
N ALA A 255 12.97 -5.36 -4.27
CA ALA A 255 13.11 -3.93 -3.99
C ALA A 255 13.87 -3.69 -2.67
N ALA A 256 13.54 -4.42 -1.61
CA ALA A 256 14.25 -4.29 -0.34
C ALA A 256 15.75 -4.54 -0.50
N GLN A 257 16.13 -5.61 -1.20
CA GLN A 257 17.54 -5.89 -1.45
C GLN A 257 18.21 -4.82 -2.32
N GLN A 258 17.51 -4.28 -3.31
CA GLN A 258 18.06 -3.26 -4.20
C GLN A 258 18.34 -1.94 -3.48
N TYR A 259 17.38 -1.47 -2.66
CA TYR A 259 17.48 -0.16 -1.99
C TYR A 259 18.22 -0.21 -0.65
N PHE A 260 18.03 -1.28 0.13
CA PHE A 260 18.54 -1.39 1.51
C PHE A 260 19.69 -2.39 1.67
N LYS A 261 20.05 -3.14 0.62
CA LYS A 261 21.21 -4.05 0.58
C LYS A 261 21.26 -4.99 1.78
N GLU A 262 22.36 -5.00 2.53
CA GLU A 262 22.56 -5.86 3.72
C GLU A 262 21.49 -5.67 4.79
N GLN A 263 20.90 -4.48 4.90
CA GLN A 263 19.85 -4.18 5.88
C GLN A 263 18.55 -4.94 5.56
N ALA A 264 18.36 -5.34 4.30
CA ALA A 264 17.18 -6.09 3.84
C ALA A 264 17.19 -7.57 4.21
N VAL A 265 18.18 -8.06 4.97
CA VAL A 265 18.29 -9.46 5.40
C VAL A 265 17.02 -9.99 6.08
N ARG A 266 16.23 -9.10 6.68
CA ARG A 266 14.99 -9.45 7.36
C ARG A 266 13.76 -9.49 6.45
N VAL A 267 13.82 -8.89 5.26
CA VAL A 267 12.70 -8.77 4.31
C VAL A 267 12.69 -9.98 3.37
N THR A 268 12.39 -11.15 3.95
CA THR A 268 12.37 -12.43 3.21
C THR A 268 10.95 -12.79 2.76
N PRO A 269 10.79 -13.54 1.66
CA PRO A 269 9.48 -13.99 1.20
C PRO A 269 8.63 -14.65 2.30
N ARG A 270 9.24 -15.54 3.09
CA ARG A 270 8.57 -16.22 4.21
C ARG A 270 8.07 -15.26 5.28
N ARG A 271 8.85 -14.24 5.64
CA ARG A 271 8.44 -13.25 6.64
C ARG A 271 7.34 -12.36 6.09
N LEU A 272 7.46 -11.90 4.84
CA LEU A 272 6.41 -11.12 4.16
C LEU A 272 5.08 -11.87 4.13
N THR A 273 5.07 -13.16 3.80
CA THR A 273 3.83 -13.95 3.86
C THR A 273 3.30 -14.10 5.29
N ALA A 274 4.17 -14.27 6.28
CA ALA A 274 3.77 -14.42 7.68
C ALA A 274 3.13 -13.14 8.25
N THR A 275 3.75 -11.98 8.07
CA THR A 275 3.22 -10.71 8.58
C THR A 275 1.95 -10.29 7.86
N MET A 276 1.85 -10.56 6.54
CA MET A 276 0.59 -10.37 5.82
C MET A 276 -0.51 -11.31 6.33
N ALA A 277 -0.18 -12.56 6.66
CA ALA A 277 -1.15 -13.48 7.25
C ALA A 277 -1.69 -12.93 8.58
N VAL A 278 -0.81 -12.49 9.47
CA VAL A 278 -1.19 -11.85 10.75
C VAL A 278 -2.04 -10.59 10.51
N GLY A 279 -1.63 -9.73 9.57
CA GLY A 279 -2.37 -8.52 9.26
C GLY A 279 -3.76 -8.80 8.70
N ASN A 280 -3.92 -9.85 7.88
CA ASN A 280 -5.23 -10.24 7.37
C ASN A 280 -6.09 -10.95 8.43
N ILE A 281 -5.51 -11.67 9.38
CA ILE A 281 -6.25 -12.16 10.56
C ILE A 281 -6.81 -10.99 11.35
N LEU A 282 -5.98 -9.98 11.62
CA LEU A 282 -6.42 -8.77 12.32
C LEU A 282 -7.55 -8.07 11.57
N ALA A 283 -7.37 -7.82 10.27
CA ALA A 283 -8.38 -7.21 9.43
C ALA A 283 -9.70 -8.00 9.43
N ALA A 284 -9.64 -9.33 9.31
CA ALA A 284 -10.83 -10.17 9.31
C ALA A 284 -11.54 -10.16 10.68
N ALA A 285 -10.77 -10.19 11.78
CA ALA A 285 -11.29 -10.22 13.14
C ALA A 285 -11.92 -8.89 13.57
N THR A 286 -11.40 -7.76 13.09
CA THR A 286 -11.88 -6.42 13.48
C THR A 286 -12.80 -5.78 12.46
N GLY A 287 -13.10 -6.45 11.33
CA GLY A 287 -13.81 -5.84 10.20
C GLY A 287 -13.03 -4.66 9.62
N GLY A 288 -11.70 -4.77 9.59
CA GLY A 288 -10.78 -3.81 9.00
C GLY A 288 -10.52 -4.08 7.52
N VAL A 289 -9.63 -3.28 6.93
CA VAL A 289 -9.24 -3.43 5.52
C VAL A 289 -8.24 -4.58 5.36
N PRO A 290 -8.45 -5.52 4.43
CA PRO A 290 -7.48 -6.59 4.14
C PRO A 290 -6.16 -6.00 3.61
N VAL A 291 -5.01 -6.44 4.16
CA VAL A 291 -3.71 -5.79 3.94
C VAL A 291 -2.67 -6.66 3.22
N CYS A 292 -1.73 -6.01 2.55
CA CYS A 292 -0.51 -6.59 2.02
C CYS A 292 0.68 -5.63 2.20
N HIS A 293 1.86 -6.09 1.77
CA HIS A 293 3.01 -5.22 1.53
C HIS A 293 3.04 -4.75 0.07
N GLY A 294 4.05 -3.97 -0.30
CA GLY A 294 4.24 -3.54 -1.69
C GLY A 294 5.62 -2.94 -1.93
N SER A 295 6.15 -3.10 -3.14
CA SER A 295 7.45 -2.51 -3.48
C SER A 295 7.38 -0.98 -3.57
N GLY A 296 6.25 -0.41 -4.00
CA GLY A 296 6.09 1.04 -4.18
C GLY A 296 6.16 1.85 -2.88
N GLY A 297 5.54 1.35 -1.81
CA GLY A 297 5.64 2.01 -0.50
C GLY A 297 7.05 1.95 0.08
N LEU A 298 7.75 0.84 -0.14
CA LEU A 298 9.14 0.68 0.30
C LEU A 298 10.08 1.67 -0.40
N THR A 299 9.83 1.99 -1.67
CA THR A 299 10.60 3.00 -2.41
C THR A 299 10.29 4.43 -2.01
N ALA A 300 9.17 4.69 -1.35
CA ALA A 300 8.80 6.05 -0.93
C ALA A 300 9.78 6.64 0.10
N HIS A 301 10.56 5.80 0.77
CA HIS A 301 11.52 6.18 1.81
C HIS A 301 12.96 6.34 1.29
N TYR A 302 13.19 6.22 -0.02
CA TYR A 302 14.50 6.32 -0.66
C TYR A 302 14.53 7.43 -1.71
#